data_AF-A0A5C5VDQ8-F1
#
_entry.id   AF-A0A5C5VDQ8-F1
#
_cell.length_a   1.000
_cell.length_b   1.000
_cell.length_c   1.000
_cell.angle_alpha   90.00
_cell.angle_beta   90.00
_cell.angle_gamma   90.00
#
_symmetry.space_group_name_H-M   'P 1'
#
loop_
_entity.id
_entity.type
_entity.pdbx_description
1 polymer ?
#
loop_
_entity_poly.entity_id
_entity_poly.type
_entity_poly.pdbx_seq_one_letter_code
_entity_poly.pdbx_strand_id
1 'polypeptide(L)'
;MNLPYYLACVLVAVLSAAAAADEKTLIDYFRPMPIQGKLTSKVWGASGVLPRDPQNGLDDPEMSSWSYWDGQLIKSPDGRFHMFASRWDQALGHHGWTRSMAVRAVSDSPVGPYTDQGLCWPSDQGGKGHNVTALKLPDGRCAVVVSETRPGDVFVADSPEGPWSHLGRLQVAEGEHSDLGRMSNVSIMHRPDGRFMVIARSGAIWISDSGILGPYTVQGPSIYPTVKGLPLRDLEDPVIWHSGGLYHVVVNGWSTRKAYHLTSPDGVNDWTFRGLAYDPTTDFLRHTNGTVNHWYKIERPGVLIEDGHVTHFSFSVLDAPKDDDRRDDAHGSKVIVVPFDGEALDRDLQARAATPNSTVQRP
;
A
#
# COMPACT_ATOMS: atom_id res chain seq x y z
N MET A 1 77.29 -28.12 17.07
CA MET A 1 76.37 -28.72 16.09
C MET A 1 74.96 -28.39 16.53
N ASN A 2 74.19 -27.81 15.61
CA ASN A 2 72.95 -27.07 15.85
C ASN A 2 71.78 -27.96 16.31
N LEU A 3 70.98 -27.47 17.26
CA LEU A 3 69.64 -27.96 17.55
C LEU A 3 68.67 -26.76 17.43
N PRO A 4 67.62 -26.80 16.60
CA PRO A 4 66.70 -25.68 16.48
C PRO A 4 65.57 -25.77 17.51
N TYR A 5 65.26 -24.64 18.14
CA TYR A 5 64.03 -24.42 18.90
C TYR A 5 62.84 -24.34 17.93
N TYR A 6 61.83 -25.21 18.10
CA TYR A 6 60.52 -25.03 17.49
C TYR A 6 59.60 -24.31 18.48
N LEU A 7 59.24 -23.07 18.16
CA LEU A 7 58.19 -22.32 18.85
C LEU A 7 56.86 -22.65 18.16
N ALA A 8 56.00 -23.43 18.82
CA ALA A 8 54.66 -23.72 18.32
C ALA A 8 53.74 -22.53 18.65
N CYS A 9 53.44 -21.70 17.64
CA CYS A 9 52.36 -20.71 17.72
C CYS A 9 51.02 -21.43 17.56
N VAL A 10 50.28 -21.60 18.66
CA VAL A 10 48.87 -22.03 18.63
C VAL A 10 48.02 -20.82 18.25
N LEU A 11 47.57 -20.77 17.00
CA LEU A 11 46.54 -19.83 16.55
C LEU A 11 45.18 -20.35 17.07
N VAL A 12 44.61 -19.68 18.06
CA VAL A 12 43.21 -19.91 18.46
C VAL A 12 42.33 -19.13 17.49
N ALA A 13 41.78 -19.81 16.50
CA ALA A 13 40.74 -19.24 15.64
C ALA A 13 39.43 -19.20 16.42
N VAL A 14 39.04 -18.02 16.88
CA VAL A 14 37.68 -17.77 17.40
C VAL A 14 36.75 -17.69 16.19
N LEU A 15 36.13 -18.81 15.83
CA LEU A 15 35.01 -18.83 14.91
C LEU A 15 33.79 -18.27 15.63
N SER A 16 33.50 -16.97 15.46
CA SER A 16 32.20 -16.44 15.81
C SER A 16 31.19 -16.98 14.79
N ALA A 17 30.42 -17.99 15.18
CA ALA A 17 29.20 -18.34 14.49
C ALA A 17 28.20 -17.19 14.73
N ALA A 18 28.25 -16.16 13.88
CA ALA A 18 27.13 -15.26 13.75
C ALA A 18 25.97 -16.10 13.21
N ALA A 19 25.00 -16.40 14.06
CA ALA A 19 23.71 -16.89 13.60
C ALA A 19 23.22 -15.90 12.55
N ALA A 20 22.88 -16.38 11.35
CA ALA A 20 22.21 -15.57 10.35
C ALA A 20 20.90 -15.10 11.01
N ALA A 21 20.86 -13.84 11.42
CA ALA A 21 19.61 -13.21 11.83
C ALA A 21 18.67 -13.32 10.63
N ASP A 22 17.43 -13.78 10.85
CA ASP A 22 16.43 -13.77 9.80
C ASP A 22 16.36 -12.37 9.20
N GLU A 23 16.46 -12.30 7.87
CA GLU A 23 16.54 -11.04 7.15
C GLU A 23 15.21 -10.29 7.31
N LYS A 24 15.24 -9.07 7.89
CA LYS A 24 14.03 -8.26 8.05
C LYS A 24 13.30 -8.09 6.72
N THR A 25 11.98 -8.22 6.76
CA THR A 25 11.06 -7.95 5.66
C THR A 25 10.26 -6.68 5.96
N LEU A 26 9.42 -6.22 5.02
CA LEU A 26 8.70 -4.95 5.18
C LEU A 26 7.81 -4.94 6.43
N ILE A 27 7.25 -6.09 6.83
CA ILE A 27 6.38 -6.19 8.01
C ILE A 27 7.08 -5.76 9.32
N ASP A 28 8.42 -5.89 9.38
CA ASP A 28 9.21 -5.60 10.59
C ASP A 28 9.39 -4.09 10.85
N TYR A 29 8.99 -3.24 9.90
CA TYR A 29 9.11 -1.78 9.99
C TYR A 29 7.77 -1.11 10.36
N PHE A 30 6.69 -1.88 10.52
CA PHE A 30 5.46 -1.35 11.11
C PHE A 30 5.67 -1.02 12.58
N ARG A 31 5.23 0.18 12.98
CA ARG A 31 5.30 0.67 14.35
C ARG A 31 3.93 0.55 15.02
N PRO A 32 3.88 0.45 16.36
CA PRO A 32 2.60 0.38 17.06
C PRO A 32 1.70 1.60 16.76
N MET A 33 0.41 1.34 16.52
CA MET A 33 -0.62 2.35 16.28
C MET A 33 -0.90 3.13 17.57
N PRO A 34 -0.81 4.47 17.55
CA PRO A 34 -1.22 5.29 18.68
C PRO A 34 -2.74 5.22 18.86
N ILE A 35 -3.20 5.04 20.10
CA ILE A 35 -4.62 5.13 20.45
C ILE A 35 -5.03 6.60 20.39
N GLN A 36 -5.85 6.97 19.40
CA GLN A 36 -6.39 8.32 19.20
C GLN A 36 -7.49 8.64 20.22
N GLY A 37 -8.40 7.69 20.42
CA GLY A 37 -9.50 7.80 21.36
C GLY A 37 -9.34 6.82 22.52
N LYS A 38 -10.09 5.71 22.43
CA LYS A 38 -10.04 4.61 23.39
C LYS A 38 -10.31 3.30 22.68
N LEU A 39 -9.65 2.24 23.15
CA LEU A 39 -9.99 0.89 22.74
C LEU A 39 -11.36 0.50 23.33
N THR A 40 -12.24 -0.05 22.50
CA THR A 40 -13.60 -0.44 22.89
C THR A 40 -14.02 -1.73 22.18
N SER A 41 -14.85 -2.53 22.84
CA SER A 41 -15.59 -3.65 22.25
C SER A 41 -17.05 -3.30 21.96
N LYS A 42 -17.46 -2.05 22.20
CA LYS A 42 -18.82 -1.54 21.94
C LYS A 42 -18.92 -0.90 20.56
N VAL A 43 -18.41 -1.60 19.56
CA VAL A 43 -18.48 -1.27 18.13
C VAL A 43 -18.55 -2.59 17.38
N TRP A 44 -18.88 -2.55 16.10
CA TRP A 44 -18.87 -3.75 15.26
C TRP A 44 -17.47 -4.37 15.11
N GLY A 45 -17.46 -5.65 14.76
CA GLY A 45 -16.26 -6.44 14.51
C GLY A 45 -16.26 -7.81 15.18
N ALA A 46 -15.66 -8.79 14.51
CA ALA A 46 -15.34 -10.09 15.06
C ALA A 46 -14.38 -10.00 16.28
N SER A 47 -14.32 -11.05 17.09
CA SER A 47 -13.53 -11.07 18.33
C SER A 47 -12.03 -10.78 18.11
N GLY A 48 -11.48 -11.14 16.95
CA GLY A 48 -10.06 -10.89 16.61
C GLY A 48 -9.72 -9.41 16.42
N VAL A 49 -10.71 -8.54 16.18
CA VAL A 49 -10.52 -7.10 16.01
C VAL A 49 -10.99 -6.28 17.20
N LEU A 50 -11.48 -6.92 18.28
CA LEU A 50 -11.96 -6.23 19.48
C LEU A 50 -11.05 -6.51 20.70
N PRO A 51 -10.78 -5.52 21.56
CA PRO A 51 -11.16 -4.12 21.40
C PRO A 51 -10.29 -3.40 20.33
N ARG A 52 -10.87 -2.42 19.65
CA ARG A 52 -10.17 -1.55 18.68
C ARG A 52 -10.44 -0.08 18.96
N ASP A 53 -9.62 0.77 18.37
CA ASP A 53 -9.87 2.22 18.35
C ASP A 53 -10.69 2.59 17.10
N PRO A 54 -11.97 3.00 17.25
CA PRO A 54 -12.76 3.46 16.11
C PRO A 54 -12.22 4.76 15.50
N GLN A 55 -11.38 5.52 16.24
CA GLN A 55 -10.79 6.77 15.76
C GLN A 55 -9.50 6.56 14.95
N ASN A 56 -9.00 5.34 14.79
CA ASN A 56 -7.92 5.09 13.84
C ASN A 56 -8.46 5.01 12.41
N GLY A 57 -8.00 5.90 11.53
CA GLY A 57 -8.41 5.95 10.13
C GLY A 57 -9.83 6.49 9.92
N LEU A 58 -10.54 5.93 8.92
CA LEU A 58 -11.89 6.31 8.50
C LEU A 58 -12.86 5.17 8.78
N ASP A 59 -13.90 5.43 9.57
CA ASP A 59 -14.78 4.42 10.14
C ASP A 59 -16.23 4.92 10.24
N ASP A 60 -17.18 3.99 10.20
CA ASP A 60 -18.56 4.17 10.67
C ASP A 60 -18.78 3.22 11.85
N PRO A 61 -18.47 3.65 13.10
CA PRO A 61 -18.45 2.75 14.25
C PRO A 61 -19.81 2.19 14.64
N GLU A 62 -20.89 2.85 14.20
CA GLU A 62 -22.27 2.41 14.43
C GLU A 62 -22.80 1.51 13.30
N MET A 63 -22.03 1.32 12.21
CA MET A 63 -22.46 0.60 10.99
C MET A 63 -23.80 1.09 10.44
N SER A 64 -24.06 2.39 10.58
CA SER A 64 -25.39 2.95 10.30
C SER A 64 -25.58 3.35 8.85
N SER A 65 -24.49 3.59 8.12
CA SER A 65 -24.51 4.24 6.81
C SER A 65 -23.51 3.66 5.83
N TRP A 66 -22.24 3.49 6.22
CA TRP A 66 -21.16 3.35 5.25
C TRP A 66 -20.19 2.21 5.54
N SER A 67 -19.82 1.52 4.46
CA SER A 67 -18.60 0.72 4.37
C SER A 67 -17.53 1.54 3.65
N TYR A 68 -16.28 1.49 4.13
CA TYR A 68 -15.16 2.22 3.54
C TYR A 68 -14.06 1.28 3.04
N TRP A 69 -13.46 1.66 1.91
CA TRP A 69 -12.38 0.93 1.24
C TRP A 69 -11.44 1.90 0.53
N ASP A 70 -10.34 1.40 -0.01
CA ASP A 70 -9.17 2.18 -0.42
C ASP A 70 -8.55 2.98 0.74
N GLY A 71 -8.16 4.24 0.52
CA GLY A 71 -7.65 5.11 1.58
C GLY A 71 -6.33 5.80 1.27
N GLN A 72 -6.08 6.22 0.04
CA GLN A 72 -4.83 6.93 -0.30
C GLN A 72 -4.78 8.28 0.41
N LEU A 73 -3.66 8.58 1.07
CA LEU A 73 -3.45 9.80 1.85
C LEU A 73 -2.70 10.85 1.04
N ILE A 74 -3.06 12.11 1.25
CA ILE A 74 -2.32 13.30 0.82
C ILE A 74 -2.26 14.27 2.00
N LYS A 75 -1.05 14.72 2.34
CA LYS A 75 -0.85 15.82 3.28
C LYS A 75 -0.95 17.16 2.54
N SER A 76 -1.74 18.09 3.05
CA SER A 76 -1.83 19.45 2.53
C SER A 76 -0.78 20.36 3.16
N PRO A 77 -0.45 21.49 2.50
CA PRO A 77 0.55 22.45 3.03
C PRO A 77 0.19 23.05 4.39
N ASP A 78 -1.08 23.07 4.76
CA ASP A 78 -1.57 23.51 6.07
C ASP A 78 -1.38 22.46 7.19
N GLY A 79 -0.79 21.31 6.86
CA GLY A 79 -0.49 20.23 7.80
C GLY A 79 -1.62 19.21 7.99
N ARG A 80 -2.80 19.43 7.38
CA ARG A 80 -3.92 18.46 7.44
C ARG A 80 -3.69 17.27 6.51
N PHE A 81 -4.38 16.18 6.82
CA PHE A 81 -4.33 14.94 6.05
C PHE A 81 -5.67 14.70 5.39
N HIS A 82 -5.63 14.43 4.09
CA HIS A 82 -6.79 14.14 3.25
C HIS A 82 -6.73 12.69 2.79
N MET A 83 -7.75 11.91 3.13
CA MET A 83 -7.91 10.53 2.69
C MET A 83 -8.89 10.48 1.53
N PHE A 84 -8.51 9.81 0.45
CA PHE A 84 -9.38 9.51 -0.68
C PHE A 84 -9.74 8.03 -0.65
N ALA A 85 -11.03 7.75 -0.55
CA ALA A 85 -11.56 6.43 -0.28
C ALA A 85 -12.77 6.12 -1.17
N SER A 86 -13.05 4.83 -1.34
CA SER A 86 -14.36 4.36 -1.76
C SER A 86 -15.29 4.30 -0.55
N ARG A 87 -16.56 4.65 -0.76
CA ARG A 87 -17.63 4.26 0.17
C ARG A 87 -18.84 3.69 -0.57
N TRP A 88 -19.57 2.80 0.09
CA TRP A 88 -20.89 2.35 -0.35
C TRP A 88 -21.80 2.13 0.85
N ASP A 89 -23.10 2.01 0.59
CA ASP A 89 -24.13 1.76 1.59
C ASP A 89 -23.84 0.46 2.36
N GLN A 90 -23.64 0.58 3.68
CA GLN A 90 -23.34 -0.55 4.56
C GLN A 90 -24.39 -1.66 4.43
N ALA A 91 -25.66 -1.31 4.19
CA ALA A 91 -26.76 -2.28 4.11
C ALA A 91 -26.69 -3.19 2.87
N LEU A 92 -25.68 -3.04 2.01
CA LEU A 92 -25.40 -3.92 0.88
C LEU A 92 -24.32 -4.97 1.20
N GLY A 93 -23.70 -4.91 2.39
CA GLY A 93 -22.52 -5.70 2.73
C GLY A 93 -21.34 -5.43 1.80
N HIS A 94 -20.35 -6.32 1.76
CA HIS A 94 -19.16 -6.09 0.93
C HIS A 94 -19.48 -6.02 -0.57
N HIS A 95 -20.46 -6.81 -1.04
CA HIS A 95 -20.88 -6.86 -2.45
C HIS A 95 -21.51 -5.54 -2.96
N GLY A 96 -21.76 -4.58 -2.06
CA GLY A 96 -22.13 -3.20 -2.41
C GLY A 96 -21.04 -2.41 -3.13
N TRP A 97 -19.78 -2.86 -3.12
CA TRP A 97 -18.63 -2.13 -3.69
C TRP A 97 -18.83 -1.72 -5.16
N THR A 98 -19.61 -2.46 -5.95
CA THR A 98 -19.93 -2.12 -7.35
C THR A 98 -20.67 -0.79 -7.51
N ARG A 99 -21.26 -0.28 -6.42
CA ARG A 99 -21.96 1.01 -6.32
C ARG A 99 -21.13 2.07 -5.59
N SER A 100 -19.83 1.85 -5.45
CA SER A 100 -18.95 2.77 -4.72
C SER A 100 -18.99 4.18 -5.29
N MET A 101 -18.88 5.11 -4.36
CA MET A 101 -18.68 6.52 -4.62
C MET A 101 -17.32 6.95 -4.05
N ALA A 102 -16.62 7.81 -4.78
CA ALA A 102 -15.35 8.37 -4.31
C ALA A 102 -15.60 9.52 -3.34
N VAL A 103 -14.96 9.43 -2.17
CA VAL A 103 -15.08 10.42 -1.10
C VAL A 103 -13.73 10.94 -0.66
N ARG A 104 -13.80 12.10 -0.01
CA ARG A 104 -12.69 12.70 0.71
C ARG A 104 -13.02 12.70 2.18
N ALA A 105 -12.08 12.29 3.03
CA ALA A 105 -12.14 12.52 4.46
C ALA A 105 -10.93 13.35 4.92
N VAL A 106 -11.03 14.04 6.06
CA VAL A 106 -9.98 14.92 6.58
C VAL A 106 -9.67 14.67 8.05
N SER A 107 -8.41 14.81 8.43
CA SER A 107 -7.93 14.74 9.81
C SER A 107 -6.77 15.70 10.04
N ASP A 108 -6.57 16.12 11.29
CA ASP A 108 -5.39 16.87 11.74
C ASP A 108 -4.22 15.93 12.12
N SER A 109 -4.45 14.62 12.10
CA SER A 109 -3.50 13.56 12.44
C SER A 109 -3.40 12.55 11.29
N PRO A 110 -2.20 12.02 10.97
CA PRO A 110 -2.05 11.04 9.90
C PRO A 110 -2.79 9.73 10.20
N VAL A 111 -3.02 9.43 11.49
CA VAL A 111 -3.67 8.18 11.93
C VAL A 111 -5.17 8.34 12.21
N GLY A 112 -5.75 9.52 11.97
CA GLY A 112 -7.17 9.81 12.21
C GLY A 112 -7.45 10.45 13.57
N PRO A 113 -8.73 10.62 13.95
CA PRO A 113 -9.91 10.20 13.18
C PRO A 113 -10.09 11.02 11.91
N TYR A 114 -10.48 10.36 10.83
CA TYR A 114 -10.86 11.01 9.57
C TYR A 114 -12.37 11.22 9.52
N THR A 115 -12.77 12.46 9.25
CA THR A 115 -14.19 12.82 9.06
C THR A 115 -14.52 12.84 7.57
N ASP A 116 -15.45 12.00 7.12
CA ASP A 116 -15.98 12.00 5.74
C ASP A 116 -16.59 13.37 5.39
N GLN A 117 -16.12 13.99 4.31
CA GLN A 117 -16.51 15.31 3.82
C GLN A 117 -17.47 15.24 2.62
N GLY A 118 -17.91 14.04 2.24
CA GLY A 118 -18.80 13.78 1.14
C GLY A 118 -18.10 13.41 -0.16
N LEU A 119 -18.90 13.42 -1.23
CA LEU A 119 -18.51 13.00 -2.57
C LEU A 119 -17.52 13.99 -3.18
N CYS A 120 -16.49 13.47 -3.86
CA CYS A 120 -15.54 14.31 -4.57
C CYS A 120 -16.18 15.03 -5.77
N TRP A 121 -17.06 14.34 -6.53
CA TRP A 121 -17.70 14.89 -7.74
C TRP A 121 -19.21 14.52 -7.79
N PRO A 122 -20.06 15.11 -6.93
CA PRO A 122 -21.48 14.76 -6.87
C PRO A 122 -22.23 15.05 -8.19
N SER A 123 -21.78 16.02 -8.98
CA SER A 123 -22.38 16.38 -10.27
C SER A 123 -21.95 15.48 -11.45
N ASP A 124 -20.91 14.65 -11.30
CA ASP A 124 -20.43 13.73 -12.33
C ASP A 124 -20.81 12.29 -11.95
N GLN A 125 -21.82 11.74 -12.63
CA GLN A 125 -22.34 10.39 -12.37
C GLN A 125 -22.64 10.10 -10.87
N GLY A 126 -23.05 11.11 -10.11
CA GLY A 126 -23.37 10.96 -8.69
C GLY A 126 -22.18 10.58 -7.80
N GLY A 127 -20.96 10.96 -8.17
CA GLY A 127 -19.76 10.63 -7.40
C GLY A 127 -19.22 9.22 -7.62
N LYS A 128 -19.75 8.46 -8.60
CA LYS A 128 -19.32 7.09 -8.89
C LYS A 128 -17.80 7.01 -9.00
N GLY A 129 -17.22 6.02 -8.32
CA GLY A 129 -15.78 5.74 -8.32
C GLY A 129 -15.45 4.62 -7.35
N HIS A 130 -14.58 3.70 -7.77
CA HIS A 130 -14.01 2.63 -6.94
C HIS A 130 -12.51 2.52 -7.22
N ASN A 131 -11.79 1.74 -6.41
CA ASN A 131 -10.34 1.63 -6.47
C ASN A 131 -9.70 3.02 -6.50
N VAL A 132 -10.16 3.88 -5.58
CA VAL A 132 -9.82 5.29 -5.49
C VAL A 132 -8.37 5.41 -5.05
N THR A 133 -7.54 6.08 -5.85
CA THR A 133 -6.19 6.49 -5.47
C THR A 133 -5.99 7.96 -5.79
N ALA A 134 -5.01 8.59 -5.16
CA ALA A 134 -4.76 10.01 -5.29
C ALA A 134 -3.27 10.32 -5.24
N LEU A 135 -2.87 11.39 -5.91
CA LEU A 135 -1.50 11.89 -5.90
C LEU A 135 -1.46 13.40 -6.09
N LYS A 136 -0.35 14.00 -5.65
CA LYS A 136 -0.01 15.37 -6.04
C LYS A 136 0.63 15.36 -7.42
N LEU A 137 0.17 16.27 -8.28
CA LEU A 137 0.75 16.50 -9.60
C LEU A 137 1.95 17.45 -9.49
N PRO A 138 2.89 17.41 -10.46
CA PRO A 138 4.06 18.30 -10.48
C PRO A 138 3.70 19.79 -10.53
N ASP A 139 2.53 20.13 -11.08
CA ASP A 139 2.01 21.50 -11.14
C ASP A 139 1.33 21.96 -9.84
N GLY A 140 1.35 21.14 -8.78
CA GLY A 140 0.79 21.43 -7.46
C GLY A 140 -0.67 20.99 -7.27
N ARG A 141 -1.37 20.65 -8.35
CA ARG A 141 -2.75 20.16 -8.27
C ARG A 141 -2.83 18.80 -7.59
N CYS A 142 -4.02 18.48 -7.10
CA CYS A 142 -4.38 17.14 -6.66
C CYS A 142 -5.02 16.38 -7.82
N ALA A 143 -4.68 15.10 -7.98
CA ALA A 143 -5.36 14.20 -8.89
C ALA A 143 -5.93 13.00 -8.14
N VAL A 144 -7.14 12.59 -8.51
CA VAL A 144 -7.79 11.35 -8.04
C VAL A 144 -8.06 10.48 -9.25
N VAL A 145 -7.65 9.22 -9.18
CA VAL A 145 -7.85 8.21 -10.22
C VAL A 145 -8.81 7.14 -9.70
N VAL A 146 -9.77 6.76 -10.53
CA VAL A 146 -10.77 5.73 -10.21
C VAL A 146 -10.82 4.66 -11.30
N SER A 147 -10.82 3.40 -10.87
CA SER A 147 -10.75 2.23 -11.76
C SER A 147 -11.83 1.20 -11.40
N GLU A 148 -11.94 0.12 -12.18
CA GLU A 148 -12.96 -0.94 -12.08
C GLU A 148 -14.40 -0.49 -12.39
N THR A 149 -14.98 0.40 -11.57
CA THR A 149 -16.34 0.93 -11.80
C THR A 149 -16.36 2.06 -12.84
N ARG A 150 -15.18 2.60 -13.16
CA ARG A 150 -14.88 3.59 -14.20
C ARG A 150 -13.60 3.21 -14.94
N PRO A 151 -13.43 3.59 -16.22
CA PRO A 151 -12.34 3.11 -17.06
C PRO A 151 -11.03 3.91 -16.84
N GLY A 152 -10.58 4.07 -15.60
CA GLY A 152 -9.37 4.83 -15.27
C GLY A 152 -9.59 6.35 -15.39
N ASP A 153 -10.75 6.85 -14.97
CA ASP A 153 -11.03 8.29 -15.02
C ASP A 153 -10.16 9.04 -14.00
N VAL A 154 -9.72 10.24 -14.39
CA VAL A 154 -8.85 11.13 -13.64
C VAL A 154 -9.61 12.43 -13.37
N PHE A 155 -9.71 12.80 -12.11
CA PHE A 155 -10.26 14.06 -11.65
C PHE A 155 -9.15 14.91 -11.04
N VAL A 156 -9.21 16.22 -11.26
CA VAL A 156 -8.20 17.16 -10.74
C VAL A 156 -8.83 18.33 -10.01
N ALA A 157 -8.09 18.87 -9.05
CA ALA A 157 -8.43 20.07 -8.29
C ALA A 157 -7.17 20.81 -7.87
N ASP A 158 -7.26 22.12 -7.65
CA ASP A 158 -6.11 22.92 -7.19
C ASP A 158 -5.73 22.62 -5.74
N SER A 159 -6.70 22.19 -4.93
CA SER A 159 -6.49 21.73 -3.56
C SER A 159 -7.19 20.39 -3.33
N PRO A 160 -6.81 19.62 -2.29
CA PRO A 160 -7.46 18.34 -2.01
C PRO A 160 -8.93 18.49 -1.59
N GLU A 161 -9.40 19.68 -1.21
CA GLU A 161 -10.82 19.96 -0.93
C GLU A 161 -11.70 20.00 -2.18
N GLY A 162 -11.12 20.15 -3.37
CA GLY A 162 -11.87 20.45 -4.59
C GLY A 162 -12.03 21.95 -4.85
N PRO A 163 -12.95 22.36 -5.75
CA PRO A 163 -13.85 21.50 -6.52
C PRO A 163 -13.10 20.63 -7.53
N TRP A 164 -13.62 19.43 -7.75
CA TRP A 164 -13.05 18.44 -8.67
C TRP A 164 -13.60 18.59 -10.08
N SER A 165 -12.72 18.53 -11.07
CA SER A 165 -13.07 18.54 -12.50
C SER A 165 -12.57 17.26 -13.17
N HIS A 166 -13.42 16.65 -14.01
CA HIS A 166 -13.01 15.49 -14.80
C HIS A 166 -11.99 15.93 -15.88
N LEU A 167 -10.76 15.43 -15.76
CA LEU A 167 -9.68 15.74 -16.69
C LEU A 167 -9.75 14.85 -17.95
N GLY A 168 -10.16 13.60 -17.78
CA GLY A 168 -10.18 12.58 -18.81
C GLY A 168 -9.88 11.21 -18.21
N ARG A 169 -9.54 10.23 -19.06
CA ARG A 169 -9.17 8.88 -18.63
C ARG A 169 -7.72 8.56 -18.97
N LEU A 170 -7.10 7.67 -18.20
CA LEU A 170 -5.81 7.07 -18.53
C LEU A 170 -5.89 6.39 -19.90
N GLN A 171 -4.93 6.67 -20.77
CA GLN A 171 -4.85 6.13 -22.13
C GLN A 171 -3.68 5.14 -22.20
N VAL A 172 -3.90 3.95 -22.73
CA VAL A 172 -2.82 2.97 -22.98
C VAL A 172 -2.48 3.02 -24.47
N ALA A 173 -1.20 3.12 -24.78
CA ALA A 173 -0.71 3.07 -26.16
C ALA A 173 -0.90 1.67 -26.73
N GLU A 174 -1.20 1.58 -28.04
CA GLU A 174 -1.17 0.31 -28.76
C GLU A 174 0.26 -0.26 -28.80
N GLY A 175 0.39 -1.57 -28.61
CA GLY A 175 1.69 -2.24 -28.57
C GLY A 175 1.55 -3.73 -28.23
N GLU A 176 2.68 -4.44 -28.16
CA GLU A 176 2.71 -5.89 -27.93
C GLU A 176 2.00 -6.34 -26.65
N HIS A 177 2.04 -5.51 -25.61
CA HIS A 177 1.49 -5.82 -24.28
C HIS A 177 0.31 -4.91 -23.88
N SER A 178 -0.32 -4.21 -24.82
CA SER A 178 -1.41 -3.28 -24.52
C SER A 178 -2.63 -3.96 -23.89
N ASP A 179 -2.79 -5.27 -24.10
CA ASP A 179 -3.83 -6.11 -23.48
C ASP A 179 -3.71 -6.19 -21.94
N LEU A 180 -2.50 -6.02 -21.40
CA LEU A 180 -2.25 -5.91 -19.96
C LEU A 180 -2.62 -4.54 -19.38
N GLY A 181 -3.05 -3.61 -20.24
CA GLY A 181 -3.51 -2.24 -19.99
C GLY A 181 -4.86 -2.08 -19.27
N ARG A 182 -5.36 -3.12 -18.58
CA ARG A 182 -6.70 -3.11 -18.00
C ARG A 182 -6.77 -2.23 -16.74
N MET A 183 -7.78 -1.35 -16.67
CA MET A 183 -8.03 -0.43 -15.53
C MET A 183 -8.65 -1.16 -14.33
N SER A 184 -7.88 -2.03 -13.69
CA SER A 184 -8.27 -2.80 -12.51
C SER A 184 -7.22 -2.65 -11.42
N ASN A 185 -7.65 -2.24 -10.21
CA ASN A 185 -6.77 -1.97 -9.05
C ASN A 185 -5.57 -1.07 -9.39
N VAL A 186 -5.82 0.03 -10.12
CA VAL A 186 -4.76 0.94 -10.57
C VAL A 186 -4.07 1.62 -9.38
N SER A 187 -2.74 1.57 -9.38
CA SER A 187 -1.87 2.42 -8.56
C SER A 187 -0.95 3.23 -9.49
N ILE A 188 -0.77 4.51 -9.16
CA ILE A 188 -0.08 5.47 -10.00
C ILE A 188 0.86 6.33 -9.16
N MET A 189 2.01 6.66 -9.71
CA MET A 189 2.96 7.60 -9.11
C MET A 189 3.58 8.53 -10.15
N HIS A 190 4.01 9.71 -9.69
CA HIS A 190 4.93 10.56 -10.43
C HIS A 190 6.37 10.12 -10.11
N ARG A 191 7.13 9.74 -11.13
CA ARG A 191 8.50 9.24 -11.00
C ARG A 191 9.49 10.37 -10.68
N PRO A 192 10.62 10.06 -10.03
CA PRO A 192 11.72 11.01 -9.86
C PRO A 192 12.25 11.61 -11.17
N ASP A 193 12.12 10.89 -12.29
CA ASP A 193 12.56 11.33 -13.61
C ASP A 193 11.52 12.18 -14.38
N GLY A 194 10.41 12.57 -13.74
CA GLY A 194 9.38 13.43 -14.32
C GLY A 194 8.28 12.72 -15.11
N ARG A 195 8.39 11.40 -15.30
CA ARG A 195 7.38 10.58 -15.99
C ARG A 195 6.31 10.07 -15.02
N PHE A 196 5.18 9.61 -15.54
CA PHE A 196 4.18 8.89 -14.76
C PHE A 196 4.37 7.38 -14.89
N MET A 197 4.13 6.66 -13.80
CA MET A 197 4.19 5.20 -13.74
C MET A 197 2.88 4.65 -13.19
N VAL A 198 2.38 3.62 -13.84
CA VAL A 198 1.21 2.85 -13.40
C VAL A 198 1.61 1.39 -13.22
N ILE A 199 1.07 0.78 -12.17
CA ILE A 199 0.90 -0.67 -12.06
C ILE A 199 -0.58 -0.95 -11.77
N ALA A 200 -1.14 -1.93 -12.46
CA ALA A 200 -2.51 -2.39 -12.26
C ALA A 200 -2.49 -3.85 -11.78
N ARG A 201 -3.67 -4.45 -11.57
CA ARG A 201 -3.81 -5.87 -11.18
C ARG A 201 -3.00 -6.82 -12.05
N SER A 202 -2.83 -6.52 -13.34
CA SER A 202 -2.02 -7.33 -14.25
C SER A 202 -0.54 -7.47 -13.84
N GLY A 203 -0.02 -6.55 -13.03
CA GLY A 203 1.39 -6.49 -12.65
C GLY A 203 2.31 -5.97 -13.75
N ALA A 204 1.77 -5.52 -14.88
CA ALA A 204 2.58 -4.89 -15.92
C ALA A 204 2.88 -3.43 -15.57
N ILE A 205 4.09 -2.99 -15.88
CA ILE A 205 4.54 -1.60 -15.65
C ILE A 205 4.20 -0.75 -16.86
N TRP A 206 3.51 0.38 -16.65
CA TRP A 206 3.20 1.32 -17.72
C TRP A 206 3.87 2.66 -17.45
N ILE A 207 4.46 3.27 -18.48
CA ILE A 207 5.19 4.54 -18.36
C ILE A 207 4.66 5.53 -19.39
N SER A 208 4.46 6.78 -18.96
CA SER A 208 4.10 7.93 -19.81
C SER A 208 5.00 9.12 -19.52
N ASP A 209 5.49 9.77 -20.56
CA ASP A 209 6.14 11.09 -20.51
C ASP A 209 5.19 12.24 -20.92
N SER A 210 3.93 11.91 -21.25
CA SER A 210 2.94 12.82 -21.83
C SER A 210 1.92 13.32 -20.81
N GLY A 211 2.32 13.36 -19.54
CA GLY A 211 1.46 13.73 -18.41
C GLY A 211 0.57 12.58 -17.91
N ILE A 212 -0.27 12.89 -16.91
CA ILE A 212 -1.03 11.89 -16.16
C ILE A 212 -2.04 11.10 -17.01
N LEU A 213 -2.59 11.67 -18.08
CA LEU A 213 -3.55 10.94 -18.93
C LEU A 213 -2.87 9.94 -19.88
N GLY A 214 -1.55 9.98 -20.05
CA GLY A 214 -0.88 9.16 -21.05
C GLY A 214 -0.77 9.84 -22.42
N PRO A 215 -0.56 9.05 -23.50
CA PRO A 215 -0.65 7.59 -23.53
C PRO A 215 0.49 6.90 -22.77
N TYR A 216 0.17 5.81 -22.08
CA TYR A 216 1.12 4.97 -21.36
C TYR A 216 1.57 3.79 -22.23
N THR A 217 2.88 3.60 -22.34
CA THR A 217 3.44 2.39 -22.96
C THR A 217 3.58 1.30 -21.91
N VAL A 218 2.99 0.14 -22.15
CA VAL A 218 3.21 -1.07 -21.33
C VAL A 218 4.62 -1.59 -21.62
N GLN A 219 5.50 -1.56 -20.63
CA GLN A 219 6.94 -1.76 -20.81
C GLN A 219 7.34 -3.22 -21.09
N GLY A 220 6.45 -4.17 -20.81
CA GLY A 220 6.75 -5.60 -20.87
C GLY A 220 5.58 -6.45 -20.38
N PRO A 221 5.78 -7.77 -20.23
CA PRO A 221 4.81 -8.64 -19.58
C PRO A 221 4.63 -8.27 -18.09
N SER A 222 3.69 -8.93 -17.42
CA SER A 222 3.55 -8.85 -15.96
C SER A 222 4.88 -9.10 -15.25
N ILE A 223 5.22 -8.29 -14.25
CA ILE A 223 6.44 -8.50 -13.45
C ILE A 223 6.32 -9.74 -12.57
N TYR A 224 5.11 -10.12 -12.14
CA TYR A 224 4.96 -11.14 -11.08
C TYR A 224 5.63 -12.47 -11.41
N PRO A 225 5.41 -13.09 -12.58
CA PRO A 225 6.05 -14.37 -12.92
C PRO A 225 7.57 -14.26 -13.10
N THR A 226 8.08 -13.04 -13.30
CA THR A 226 9.52 -12.79 -13.49
C THR A 226 10.27 -12.70 -12.16
N VAL A 227 9.57 -12.41 -11.05
CA VAL A 227 10.21 -12.27 -9.74
C VAL A 227 10.42 -13.63 -9.09
N LYS A 228 11.69 -14.05 -9.01
CA LYS A 228 12.06 -15.31 -8.38
C LYS A 228 11.61 -15.36 -6.91
N GLY A 229 10.87 -16.42 -6.57
CA GLY A 229 10.42 -16.70 -5.20
C GLY A 229 9.11 -16.04 -4.79
N LEU A 230 8.54 -15.16 -5.62
CA LEU A 230 7.24 -14.55 -5.35
C LEU A 230 6.12 -15.61 -5.44
N PRO A 231 5.26 -15.75 -4.40
CA PRO A 231 4.04 -16.53 -4.53
C PRO A 231 3.07 -15.88 -5.54
N LEU A 232 2.67 -16.62 -6.58
CA LEU A 232 1.92 -16.07 -7.73
C LEU A 232 0.40 -16.19 -7.61
N ARG A 233 -0.10 -16.78 -6.51
CA ARG A 233 -1.52 -17.08 -6.37
C ARG A 233 -2.30 -15.79 -6.10
N ASP A 234 -3.23 -15.47 -7.00
CA ASP A 234 -4.30 -14.50 -6.73
C ASP A 234 -3.78 -13.10 -6.39
N LEU A 235 -2.76 -12.64 -7.10
CA LEU A 235 -2.16 -11.32 -6.88
C LEU A 235 -3.07 -10.18 -7.37
N GLU A 236 -3.36 -9.22 -6.51
CA GLU A 236 -4.12 -8.00 -6.79
C GLU A 236 -3.74 -6.85 -5.86
N ASP A 237 -4.36 -5.68 -6.07
CA ASP A 237 -4.16 -4.49 -5.24
C ASP A 237 -2.70 -4.05 -5.04
N PRO A 238 -1.93 -3.85 -6.13
CA PRO A 238 -0.60 -3.32 -5.99
C PRO A 238 -0.64 -1.86 -5.52
N VAL A 239 0.34 -1.46 -4.73
CA VAL A 239 0.73 -0.06 -4.53
C VAL A 239 2.18 0.12 -4.99
N ILE A 240 2.43 1.16 -5.78
CA ILE A 240 3.77 1.53 -6.26
C ILE A 240 4.24 2.82 -5.59
N TRP A 241 5.50 2.87 -5.18
CA TRP A 241 6.15 4.11 -4.77
C TRP A 241 7.66 4.08 -5.02
N HIS A 242 8.34 5.20 -4.75
CA HIS A 242 9.79 5.29 -4.79
C HIS A 242 10.32 5.94 -3.51
N SER A 243 11.24 5.27 -2.83
CA SER A 243 11.99 5.74 -1.65
C SER A 243 13.35 5.04 -1.61
N GLY A 244 14.32 5.56 -0.85
CA GLY A 244 15.63 4.91 -0.71
C GLY A 244 16.44 4.66 -2.00
N GLY A 245 16.06 5.29 -3.13
CA GLY A 245 16.67 5.03 -4.45
C GLY A 245 16.15 3.77 -5.15
N LEU A 246 15.03 3.21 -4.70
CA LEU A 246 14.38 2.04 -5.27
C LEU A 246 12.92 2.36 -5.59
N TYR A 247 12.37 1.64 -6.57
CA TYR A 247 10.94 1.50 -6.79
C TYR A 247 10.44 0.31 -5.98
N HIS A 248 9.29 0.45 -5.34
CA HIS A 248 8.74 -0.57 -4.45
C HIS A 248 7.32 -0.91 -4.89
N VAL A 249 7.01 -2.20 -4.94
CA VAL A 249 5.63 -2.69 -5.07
C VAL A 249 5.28 -3.50 -3.82
N VAL A 250 4.13 -3.22 -3.23
CA VAL A 250 3.46 -4.16 -2.33
C VAL A 250 2.21 -4.67 -3.03
N VAL A 251 2.01 -5.99 -3.06
CA VAL A 251 0.90 -6.64 -3.75
C VAL A 251 0.26 -7.72 -2.88
N ASN A 252 -1.07 -7.79 -2.85
CA ASN A 252 -1.85 -8.75 -2.07
C ASN A 252 -2.07 -10.05 -2.82
N GLY A 253 -1.85 -11.20 -2.18
CA GLY A 253 -2.43 -12.47 -2.62
C GLY A 253 -3.77 -12.71 -1.93
N TRP A 254 -4.90 -12.30 -2.55
CA TRP A 254 -6.20 -12.16 -1.87
C TRP A 254 -6.74 -13.45 -1.24
N SER A 255 -6.43 -14.61 -1.83
CA SER A 255 -6.83 -15.92 -1.30
C SER A 255 -5.92 -16.42 -0.17
N THR A 256 -4.65 -16.00 -0.15
CA THR A 256 -3.73 -16.28 0.96
C THR A 256 -3.87 -15.26 2.09
N ARG A 257 -4.45 -14.09 1.79
CA ARG A 257 -4.58 -12.93 2.67
C ARG A 257 -3.24 -12.33 3.11
N LYS A 258 -2.14 -12.67 2.43
CA LYS A 258 -0.80 -12.15 2.68
C LYS A 258 -0.40 -11.20 1.56
N ALA A 259 0.51 -10.28 1.86
CA ALA A 259 1.11 -9.42 0.86
C ALA A 259 2.62 -9.58 0.78
N TYR A 260 3.17 -9.18 -0.37
CA TYR A 260 4.56 -9.38 -0.72
C TYR A 260 5.20 -8.07 -1.15
N HIS A 261 6.44 -7.83 -0.71
CA HIS A 261 7.20 -6.63 -1.05
C HIS A 261 8.19 -6.95 -2.17
N LEU A 262 8.17 -6.12 -3.21
CA LEU A 262 9.07 -6.18 -4.36
C LEU A 262 9.83 -4.87 -4.49
N THR A 263 11.07 -4.91 -4.98
CA THR A 263 11.83 -3.70 -5.31
C THR A 263 12.52 -3.79 -6.66
N SER A 264 12.67 -2.66 -7.35
CA SER A 264 13.45 -2.53 -8.59
C SER A 264 14.29 -1.25 -8.57
N PRO A 265 15.50 -1.23 -9.15
CA PRO A 265 16.32 -0.03 -9.25
C PRO A 265 15.78 1.03 -10.23
N ASP A 266 15.08 0.63 -11.29
CA ASP A 266 14.59 1.54 -12.34
C ASP A 266 13.04 1.56 -12.47
N GLY A 267 12.38 0.66 -11.76
CA GLY A 267 10.93 0.48 -11.77
C GLY A 267 10.43 -0.29 -12.98
N VAL A 268 11.30 -0.87 -13.80
CA VAL A 268 10.93 -1.61 -15.02
C VAL A 268 11.57 -2.99 -15.01
N ASN A 269 12.86 -3.08 -14.70
CA ASN A 269 13.69 -4.27 -14.74
C ASN A 269 14.13 -4.72 -13.34
N ASP A 270 14.73 -5.90 -13.26
CA ASP A 270 15.44 -6.41 -12.06
C ASP A 270 14.62 -6.39 -10.76
N TRP A 271 13.32 -6.71 -10.87
CA TRP A 271 12.43 -6.83 -9.71
C TRP A 271 12.89 -7.96 -8.78
N THR A 272 13.10 -7.61 -7.51
CA THR A 272 13.58 -8.49 -6.46
C THR A 272 12.49 -8.71 -5.41
N PHE A 273 12.24 -9.96 -5.04
CA PHE A 273 11.36 -10.31 -3.93
C PHE A 273 12.04 -10.00 -2.58
N ARG A 274 11.37 -9.23 -1.72
CA ARG A 274 11.85 -8.81 -0.39
C ARG A 274 11.11 -9.48 0.77
N GLY A 275 10.34 -10.52 0.49
CA GLY A 275 9.60 -11.27 1.49
C GLY A 275 8.20 -10.70 1.78
N LEU A 276 7.70 -11.00 2.97
CA LEU A 276 6.35 -10.60 3.40
C LEU A 276 6.26 -9.07 3.58
N ALA A 277 5.20 -8.50 3.03
CA ALA A 277 4.80 -7.13 3.34
C ALA A 277 3.93 -7.09 4.60
N TYR A 278 2.92 -7.96 4.66
CA TYR A 278 2.11 -8.15 5.87
C TYR A 278 1.35 -9.48 5.83
N ASP A 279 0.97 -9.95 7.02
CA ASP A 279 0.23 -11.19 7.24
C ASP A 279 -0.79 -10.97 8.38
N PRO A 280 -2.10 -11.10 8.13
CA PRO A 280 -3.17 -10.85 9.11
C PRO A 280 -3.13 -11.82 10.31
N THR A 281 -2.35 -12.90 10.23
CA THR A 281 -2.16 -13.86 11.33
C THR A 281 -1.01 -13.47 12.28
N THR A 282 -0.31 -12.37 12.00
CA THR A 282 0.79 -11.85 12.81
C THR A 282 0.37 -10.61 13.60
N ASP A 283 1.12 -10.28 14.64
CA ASP A 283 0.78 -9.19 15.57
C ASP A 283 1.24 -7.80 15.11
N PHE A 284 1.40 -7.56 13.81
CA PHE A 284 1.93 -6.28 13.32
C PHE A 284 0.95 -5.12 13.49
N LEU A 285 -0.37 -5.39 13.44
CA LEU A 285 -1.42 -4.43 13.78
C LEU A 285 -1.61 -4.38 15.30
N ARG A 286 -0.65 -3.76 15.97
CA ARG A 286 -0.59 -3.61 17.43
C ARG A 286 -0.69 -2.15 17.82
N HIS A 287 -1.45 -1.87 18.88
CA HIS A 287 -1.55 -0.57 19.53
C HIS A 287 -0.38 -0.32 20.48
N THR A 288 -0.13 0.95 20.82
CA THR A 288 0.95 1.35 21.74
C THR A 288 0.87 0.73 23.14
N ASN A 289 -0.31 0.30 23.58
CA ASN A 289 -0.50 -0.42 24.85
C ASN A 289 -0.29 -1.94 24.75
N GLY A 290 0.04 -2.46 23.55
CA GLY A 290 0.23 -3.88 23.29
C GLY A 290 -1.02 -4.64 22.80
N THR A 291 -2.21 -4.04 22.76
CA THR A 291 -3.40 -4.68 22.18
C THR A 291 -3.19 -4.94 20.68
N VAL A 292 -3.59 -6.12 20.19
CA VAL A 292 -3.43 -6.55 18.79
C VAL A 292 -4.81 -6.69 18.15
N ASN A 293 -4.94 -6.31 16.88
CA ASN A 293 -6.14 -6.56 16.07
C ASN A 293 -5.79 -7.40 14.85
N HIS A 294 -6.34 -8.61 14.77
CA HIS A 294 -6.21 -9.50 13.62
C HIS A 294 -7.42 -9.37 12.70
N TRP A 295 -7.34 -8.44 11.74
CA TRP A 295 -8.36 -8.28 10.71
C TRP A 295 -8.37 -9.45 9.75
N TYR A 296 -9.56 -9.87 9.28
CA TYR A 296 -9.64 -11.00 8.37
C TYR A 296 -9.06 -10.67 7.00
N LYS A 297 -9.43 -9.52 6.41
CA LYS A 297 -8.79 -8.96 5.21
C LYS A 297 -8.00 -7.70 5.57
N ILE A 298 -6.86 -7.57 4.92
CA ILE A 298 -6.01 -6.38 4.87
C ILE A 298 -5.66 -6.21 3.40
N GLU A 299 -6.29 -5.25 2.75
CA GLU A 299 -6.24 -5.07 1.30
C GLU A 299 -6.06 -3.59 0.94
N ARG A 300 -5.88 -3.29 -0.35
CA ARG A 300 -5.72 -1.92 -0.89
C ARG A 300 -4.74 -1.04 -0.09
N PRO A 301 -3.46 -1.45 0.02
CA PRO A 301 -2.47 -0.64 0.71
C PRO A 301 -2.32 0.73 0.02
N GLY A 302 -2.26 1.79 0.82
CA GLY A 302 -1.79 3.12 0.40
C GLY A 302 -0.54 3.49 1.18
N VAL A 303 0.27 4.42 0.66
CA VAL A 303 1.45 4.93 1.37
C VAL A 303 1.38 6.45 1.51
N LEU A 304 1.77 6.94 2.69
CA LEU A 304 2.07 8.35 2.92
C LEU A 304 3.59 8.51 2.93
N ILE A 305 4.09 9.39 2.07
CA ILE A 305 5.51 9.74 1.99
C ILE A 305 5.70 11.16 2.54
N GLU A 306 6.60 11.30 3.50
CA GLU A 306 7.05 12.59 4.04
C GLU A 306 8.58 12.59 4.04
N ASP A 307 9.19 13.71 3.64
CA ASP A 307 10.64 13.88 3.57
C ASP A 307 11.38 12.77 2.79
N GLY A 308 10.71 12.20 1.78
CA GLY A 308 11.26 11.16 0.91
C GLY A 308 11.12 9.72 1.43
N HIS A 309 10.54 9.53 2.61
CA HIS A 309 10.39 8.23 3.26
C HIS A 309 8.91 7.89 3.51
N VAL A 310 8.56 6.61 3.45
CA VAL A 310 7.21 6.17 3.85
C VAL A 310 7.08 6.32 5.36
N THR A 311 6.10 7.10 5.82
CA THR A 311 5.84 7.30 7.25
C THR A 311 4.63 6.50 7.74
N HIS A 312 3.69 6.20 6.86
CA HIS A 312 2.48 5.45 7.19
C HIS A 312 2.02 4.61 6.01
N PHE A 313 1.39 3.48 6.31
CA PHE A 313 0.51 2.78 5.38
C PHE A 313 -0.94 2.98 5.78
N SER A 314 -1.82 3.09 4.79
CA SER A 314 -3.25 2.88 4.99
C SER A 314 -3.64 1.51 4.47
N PHE A 315 -4.64 0.90 5.09
CA PHE A 315 -5.22 -0.37 4.65
C PHE A 315 -6.73 -0.32 4.70
N SER A 316 -7.36 -0.87 3.69
CA SER A 316 -8.74 -1.33 3.83
C SER A 316 -8.76 -2.62 4.62
N VAL A 317 -9.60 -2.67 5.63
CA VAL A 317 -9.73 -3.85 6.49
C VAL A 317 -11.18 -4.30 6.60
N LEU A 318 -11.37 -5.61 6.66
CA LEU A 318 -12.66 -6.27 6.87
C LEU A 318 -12.46 -7.34 7.94
N ASP A 319 -13.37 -7.41 8.90
CA ASP A 319 -13.26 -8.31 10.05
C ASP A 319 -13.68 -9.76 9.75
N ALA A 320 -14.30 -10.00 8.60
CA ALA A 320 -14.81 -11.29 8.15
C ALA A 320 -14.44 -11.60 6.67
N PRO A 321 -14.72 -12.82 6.16
CA PRO A 321 -14.75 -13.05 4.72
C PRO A 321 -15.71 -12.11 3.99
N LYS A 322 -15.38 -11.72 2.74
CA LYS A 322 -16.21 -10.81 1.92
C LYS A 322 -17.65 -11.31 1.75
N ASP A 323 -17.85 -12.62 1.65
CA ASP A 323 -19.19 -13.22 1.51
C ASP A 323 -19.99 -13.28 2.81
N ASP A 324 -19.35 -13.02 3.94
CA ASP A 324 -19.97 -13.03 5.27
C ASP A 324 -20.28 -11.62 5.79
N ASP A 325 -19.79 -10.56 5.12
CA ASP A 325 -20.24 -9.17 5.30
C ASP A 325 -21.50 -8.93 4.46
N ARG A 326 -22.65 -8.97 5.12
CA ARG A 326 -24.00 -8.96 4.58
C ARG A 326 -24.84 -7.87 5.23
N ARG A 327 -26.02 -7.66 4.67
CA ARG A 327 -27.05 -6.80 5.26
C ARG A 327 -27.41 -7.27 6.67
N ASP A 328 -27.56 -6.30 7.59
CA ASP A 328 -28.05 -6.48 8.97
C ASP A 328 -27.20 -7.42 9.86
N ASP A 329 -25.89 -7.52 9.62
CA ASP A 329 -24.95 -8.20 10.50
C ASP A 329 -24.07 -7.23 11.33
N ALA A 330 -23.03 -7.77 11.97
CA ALA A 330 -22.06 -7.00 12.76
C ALA A 330 -20.64 -7.02 12.14
N HIS A 331 -20.55 -7.29 10.85
CA HIS A 331 -19.33 -7.32 10.05
C HIS A 331 -19.26 -6.11 9.12
N GLY A 332 -18.06 -5.57 8.94
CA GLY A 332 -17.92 -4.34 8.17
C GLY A 332 -16.51 -4.04 7.75
N SER A 333 -16.39 -2.98 6.97
CA SER A 333 -15.09 -2.51 6.50
C SER A 333 -14.83 -1.07 6.86
N LYS A 334 -13.55 -0.79 7.12
CA LYS A 334 -13.04 0.53 7.39
C LYS A 334 -11.66 0.70 6.78
N VAL A 335 -11.16 1.94 6.78
CA VAL A 335 -9.75 2.21 6.50
C VAL A 335 -9.02 2.43 7.82
N ILE A 336 -7.89 1.76 8.02
CA ILE A 336 -6.96 2.01 9.13
C ILE A 336 -5.68 2.66 8.61
N VAL A 337 -4.93 3.31 9.49
CA VAL A 337 -3.62 3.88 9.16
C VAL A 337 -2.61 3.45 10.22
N VAL A 338 -1.49 2.89 9.75
CA VAL A 338 -0.46 2.25 10.55
C VAL A 338 0.87 2.99 10.35
N PRO A 339 1.50 3.51 11.42
CA PRO A 339 2.80 4.14 11.30
C PRO A 339 3.89 3.15 10.85
N PHE A 340 4.87 3.67 10.11
CA PHE A 340 5.89 2.89 9.44
C PHE A 340 7.27 3.56 9.54
N ASP A 341 8.32 2.75 9.67
CA ASP A 341 9.71 3.20 9.72
C ASP A 341 10.38 3.13 8.34
N GLY A 342 9.98 4.02 7.43
CA GLY A 342 10.52 4.06 6.07
C GLY A 342 12.01 4.41 6.01
N GLU A 343 12.48 5.28 6.89
CA GLU A 343 13.91 5.61 6.99
C GLU A 343 14.76 4.38 7.31
N ALA A 344 14.31 3.56 8.28
CA ALA A 344 15.00 2.33 8.61
C ALA A 344 14.93 1.31 7.47
N LEU A 345 13.79 1.16 6.79
CA LEU A 345 13.66 0.29 5.63
C LEU A 345 14.65 0.69 4.54
N ASP A 346 14.64 1.96 4.15
CA ASP A 346 15.48 2.49 3.07
C ASP A 346 16.96 2.28 3.39
N ARG A 347 17.39 2.61 4.62
CA ARG A 347 18.77 2.41 5.09
C ARG A 347 19.17 0.93 5.07
N ASP A 348 18.32 0.06 5.60
CA ASP A 348 18.62 -1.37 5.72
C ASP A 348 18.68 -2.02 4.31
N LEU A 349 17.87 -1.57 3.34
CA LEU A 349 17.93 -2.01 1.93
C LEU A 349 19.18 -1.50 1.19
N GLN A 350 19.58 -0.25 1.42
CA GLN A 350 20.82 0.31 0.85
C GLN A 350 22.06 -0.42 1.36
N ALA A 351 22.11 -0.76 2.65
CA ALA A 351 23.20 -1.54 3.23
C ALA A 351 23.32 -2.95 2.60
N ARG A 352 22.20 -3.58 2.27
CA ARG A 352 22.18 -4.87 1.55
C ARG A 352 22.72 -4.75 0.13
N ALA A 353 22.39 -3.68 -0.58
CA ALA A 353 22.93 -3.42 -1.92
C ALA A 353 24.45 -3.18 -1.90
N ALA A 354 24.98 -2.58 -0.83
CA ALA A 354 26.40 -2.30 -0.66
C ALA A 354 27.25 -3.51 -0.23
N THR A 355 26.62 -4.62 0.18
CA THR A 355 27.31 -5.83 0.63
C THR A 355 27.26 -6.90 -0.48
N PRO A 356 28.25 -6.98 -1.38
CA PRO A 356 28.27 -8.05 -2.37
C PRO A 356 28.41 -9.40 -1.67
N ASN A 357 27.54 -10.36 -2.02
CA ASN A 357 27.59 -11.75 -1.55
C ASN A 357 29.02 -12.31 -1.68
N SER A 358 29.75 -12.41 -0.57
CA SER A 358 31.02 -13.11 -0.47
C SER A 358 30.79 -14.62 -0.36
N THR A 359 30.05 -15.22 -1.30
CA THR A 359 29.85 -16.67 -1.35
C THR A 359 29.35 -17.09 -2.73
N VAL A 360 30.23 -17.00 -3.72
CA VAL A 360 30.24 -17.96 -4.83
C VAL A 360 31.69 -18.40 -5.04
N GLN A 361 32.13 -19.39 -4.26
CA GLN A 361 33.16 -20.29 -4.76
C GLN A 361 32.55 -20.99 -5.98
N ARG A 362 33.03 -20.63 -7.17
CA ARG A 362 32.74 -21.40 -8.38
C ARG A 362 33.51 -22.73 -8.28
N PRO A 363 32.90 -23.87 -8.62
CA PRO A 363 33.66 -25.09 -8.89
C PRO A 363 34.60 -24.91 -10.08
#